data_AF-A0A455U898-F1
#
_entry.id   AF-A0A455U898-F1
#
_cell.length_a   1.000
_cell.length_b   1.000
_cell.length_c   1.000
_cell.angle_alpha   90.00
_cell.angle_beta   90.00
_cell.angle_gamma   90.00
#
_symmetry.space_group_name_H-M   'P 1'
#
loop_
_entity.id
_entity.type
_entity.pdbx_description
1 polymer ?
#
loop_
_entity_poly.entity_id
_entity_poly.type
_entity_poly.pdbx_seq_one_letter_code
_entity_poly.pdbx_strand_id
1 'polypeptide(L)'
;MGHTYYVNLASRVTIIAMAAVGLNLAIGYGGMVSFGHAAYFGLGGYVAGISAYHAFDMTPFMSWPFSVPGSDNLLVVWLVAVVLCALLALAIGAISLRTTGVYFIMITLAFAQMIYYFANSWPTYGGQGWAAYLHTQHPAPGR
;
A
#
# COMPACT_ATOMS: atom_id res chain seq x y z
N MET A 1 -35.61 -19.45 13.81
CA MET A 1 -34.29 -19.78 13.22
C MET A 1 -34.11 -19.28 11.78
N GLY A 2 -35.15 -19.12 10.94
CA GLY A 2 -35.00 -18.68 9.53
C GLY A 2 -34.96 -17.17 9.27
N HIS A 3 -35.60 -16.33 10.09
CA HIS A 3 -35.74 -14.88 9.82
C HIS A 3 -34.41 -14.13 9.72
N THR A 4 -33.45 -14.42 10.60
CA THR A 4 -32.11 -13.80 10.60
C THR A 4 -31.24 -14.23 9.43
N TYR A 5 -31.47 -15.43 8.87
CA TYR A 5 -30.79 -15.89 7.67
C TYR A 5 -31.20 -15.05 6.44
N TYR A 6 -32.51 -14.84 6.26
CA TYR A 6 -33.01 -14.00 5.16
C TYR A 6 -32.56 -12.54 5.27
N VAL A 7 -32.54 -11.99 6.48
CA VAL A 7 -32.04 -10.62 6.73
C VAL A 7 -30.55 -10.52 6.41
N ASN A 8 -29.72 -11.49 6.84
CA ASN A 8 -28.29 -11.49 6.51
C ASN A 8 -28.03 -11.65 5.01
N LEU A 9 -28.78 -12.53 4.34
CA LEU A 9 -28.68 -12.72 2.90
C LEU A 9 -29.07 -11.43 2.15
N ALA A 10 -30.22 -10.85 2.50
CA ALA A 10 -30.69 -9.60 1.92
C ALA A 10 -29.69 -8.46 2.13
N SER A 11 -29.13 -8.30 3.34
CA SER A 11 -28.09 -7.32 3.61
C SER A 11 -26.86 -7.53 2.73
N ARG A 12 -26.38 -8.77 2.58
CA ARG A 12 -25.23 -9.07 1.69
C ARG A 12 -25.54 -8.73 0.24
N VAL A 13 -26.73 -9.11 -0.25
CA VAL A 13 -27.19 -8.80 -1.62
C VAL A 13 -27.26 -7.28 -1.84
N THR A 14 -27.82 -6.53 -0.90
CA THR A 14 -27.90 -5.06 -0.98
C THR A 14 -26.51 -4.43 -0.97
N ILE A 15 -25.58 -4.91 -0.15
CA ILE A 15 -24.20 -4.40 -0.11
C ILE A 15 -23.50 -4.61 -1.46
N ILE A 16 -23.56 -5.83 -2.04
CA ILE A 16 -22.93 -6.10 -3.34
C ILE A 16 -23.64 -5.37 -4.49
N ALA A 17 -24.97 -5.21 -4.42
CA ALA A 17 -25.74 -4.48 -5.42
C ALA A 17 -25.38 -2.99 -5.41
N MET A 18 -25.26 -2.37 -4.23
CA MET A 18 -24.84 -0.97 -4.10
C MET A 18 -23.41 -0.76 -4.58
N ALA A 19 -22.50 -1.70 -4.27
CA ALA A 19 -21.13 -1.70 -4.80
C ALA A 19 -21.09 -1.84 -6.34
N ALA A 20 -21.90 -2.73 -6.92
CA ALA A 20 -21.99 -2.92 -8.37
C ALA A 20 -22.55 -1.69 -9.09
N VAL A 21 -23.57 -1.04 -8.52
CA VAL A 21 -24.13 0.21 -9.06
C VAL A 21 -23.09 1.34 -9.01
N GLY A 22 -22.37 1.48 -7.89
CA GLY A 22 -21.27 2.45 -7.76
C GLY A 22 -20.17 2.21 -8.79
N LEU A 23 -19.78 0.95 -9.00
CA LEU A 23 -18.80 0.58 -10.02
C LEU A 23 -19.31 0.88 -11.44
N ASN A 24 -20.59 0.58 -11.73
CA ASN A 24 -21.21 0.89 -13.01
C ASN A 24 -21.25 2.40 -13.28
N LEU A 25 -21.55 3.22 -12.27
CA LEU A 25 -21.48 4.69 -12.35
C LEU A 25 -20.05 5.16 -12.59
N ALA A 26 -19.08 4.60 -11.87
CA ALA A 26 -17.68 5.00 -11.99
C ALA A 26 -17.08 4.63 -13.36
N ILE A 27 -17.48 3.49 -13.94
CA ILE A 27 -17.09 3.11 -15.30
C ILE A 27 -17.89 3.92 -16.35
N GLY A 28 -19.19 4.11 -16.14
CA GLY A 28 -20.10 4.73 -17.10
C GLY A 28 -19.95 6.25 -17.23
N TYR A 29 -19.70 6.96 -16.13
CA TYR A 29 -19.54 8.42 -16.10
C TYR A 29 -18.11 8.87 -15.79
N GLY A 30 -17.33 8.07 -15.06
CA GLY A 30 -15.97 8.43 -14.64
C GLY A 30 -14.87 8.10 -15.67
N GLY A 31 -15.18 7.31 -16.70
CA GLY A 31 -14.27 6.97 -17.80
C GLY A 31 -13.10 6.04 -17.44
N MET A 32 -12.57 6.11 -16.21
CA MET A 32 -11.47 5.30 -15.69
C MET A 32 -11.53 5.20 -14.15
N VAL A 33 -11.61 3.99 -13.60
CA VAL A 33 -11.63 3.73 -12.14
C VAL A 33 -10.29 3.12 -11.71
N SER A 34 -9.62 3.69 -10.71
CA SER A 34 -8.32 3.18 -10.21
C SER A 34 -8.41 2.71 -8.77
N PHE A 35 -7.93 1.49 -8.48
CA PHE A 35 -7.75 0.97 -7.11
C PHE A 35 -6.30 1.10 -6.60
N GLY A 36 -5.43 1.83 -7.32
CA GLY A 36 -4.01 1.94 -7.00
C GLY A 36 -3.69 2.73 -5.72
N HIS A 37 -4.67 3.42 -5.12
CA HIS A 37 -4.46 4.24 -3.91
C HIS A 37 -3.83 3.47 -2.75
N ALA A 38 -4.22 2.21 -2.53
CA ALA A 38 -3.64 1.39 -1.47
C ALA A 38 -2.12 1.23 -1.59
N ALA A 39 -1.60 1.15 -2.82
CA ALA A 39 -0.17 1.06 -3.07
C ALA A 39 0.57 2.36 -2.68
N TYR A 40 0.00 3.53 -2.97
CA TYR A 40 0.61 4.82 -2.60
C TYR A 40 0.55 5.08 -1.09
N PHE A 41 -0.55 4.70 -0.42
CA PHE A 41 -0.64 4.74 1.04
C PHE A 41 0.38 3.80 1.69
N GLY A 42 0.50 2.58 1.18
CA GLY A 42 1.49 1.61 1.65
C GLY A 42 2.93 2.11 1.48
N LEU A 43 3.26 2.67 0.31
CA LEU A 43 4.60 3.22 0.05
C LEU A 43 4.92 4.41 0.96
N GLY A 44 3.98 5.35 1.15
CA GLY A 44 4.16 6.47 2.05
C GLY A 44 4.39 6.03 3.51
N GLY A 45 3.63 5.04 3.97
CA GLY A 45 3.82 4.43 5.29
C GLY A 45 5.15 3.68 5.41
N TYR A 46 5.62 3.04 4.33
CA TYR A 46 6.91 2.34 4.29
C TYR A 46 8.08 3.31 4.41
N VAL A 47 8.03 4.42 3.68
CA VAL A 47 9.03 5.50 3.77
C VAL A 47 9.06 6.09 5.18
N ALA A 48 7.88 6.36 5.76
CA ALA A 48 7.77 6.87 7.12
C ALA A 48 8.32 5.85 8.16
N GLY A 49 7.98 4.57 8.03
CA GLY A 49 8.42 3.51 8.93
C GLY A 49 9.94 3.29 8.90
N ILE A 50 10.54 3.20 7.71
CA ILE A 50 12.00 3.08 7.58
C ILE A 50 12.68 4.34 8.13
N SER A 51 12.07 5.52 7.98
CA SER A 51 12.68 6.78 8.45
C SER A 51 12.69 6.90 9.96
N ALA A 52 11.61 6.46 10.60
CA ALA A 52 11.56 6.33 12.04
C ALA A 52 12.58 5.30 12.54
N TYR A 53 12.67 4.13 11.90
CA TYR A 53 13.63 3.09 12.28
C TYR A 53 15.09 3.58 12.24
N HIS A 54 15.49 4.26 11.16
CA HIS A 54 16.85 4.79 11.03
C HIS A 54 17.12 6.01 11.94
N ALA A 55 16.08 6.75 12.35
CA ALA A 55 16.21 7.80 13.35
C ALA A 55 16.53 7.22 14.74
N PHE A 56 15.94 6.06 15.10
CA PHE A 56 16.22 5.39 16.38
C PHE A 56 17.56 4.65 16.42
N ASP A 57 18.00 4.03 15.32
CA ASP A 57 19.24 3.23 15.27
C ASP A 57 20.51 4.03 14.87
N MET A 58 20.41 5.35 14.62
CA MET A 58 21.53 6.19 14.14
C MET A 58 22.26 5.64 12.90
N THR A 59 21.54 4.90 12.05
CA THR A 59 22.09 4.31 10.82
C THR A 59 21.65 5.11 9.59
N PRO A 60 22.47 5.26 8.53
CA PRO A 60 22.09 6.02 7.33
C PRO A 60 21.08 5.27 6.46
N PHE A 61 20.09 5.99 5.92
CA PHE A 61 18.98 5.47 5.12
C PHE A 61 19.41 4.86 3.76
N MET A 62 20.48 5.39 3.17
CA MET A 62 21.07 4.96 1.90
C MET A 62 22.48 5.55 1.79
N SER A 63 23.49 4.72 1.52
CA SER A 63 24.89 5.16 1.37
C SER A 63 25.28 5.54 -0.08
N TRP A 64 24.39 5.34 -1.07
CA TRP A 64 24.65 5.71 -2.47
C TRP A 64 23.33 5.87 -3.26
N PRO A 65 23.05 6.95 -4.01
CA PRO A 65 23.90 8.09 -4.41
C PRO A 65 23.63 9.41 -3.65
N PHE A 66 22.70 9.44 -2.69
CA PHE A 66 22.45 10.58 -1.81
C PHE A 66 22.44 10.12 -0.36
N SER A 67 23.33 10.65 0.47
CA SER A 67 23.35 10.40 1.91
C SER A 67 22.19 11.17 2.56
N VAL A 68 21.08 10.48 2.83
CA VAL A 68 19.98 11.03 3.61
C VAL A 68 20.14 10.52 5.05
N PRO A 69 20.51 11.38 6.02
CA PRO A 69 20.46 11.03 7.43
C PRO A 69 19.01 10.69 7.79
N GLY A 70 18.79 9.71 8.67
CA GLY A 70 17.50 9.58 9.36
C GLY A 70 17.21 10.92 10.02
N SER A 71 16.13 11.59 9.59
CA SER A 71 15.80 12.94 10.04
C SER A 71 14.53 12.89 10.88
N ASP A 72 14.60 13.36 12.11
CA ASP A 72 13.43 13.53 12.99
C ASP A 72 12.45 14.61 12.49
N ASN A 73 12.83 15.33 11.43
CA ASN A 73 11.97 16.33 10.79
C ASN A 73 10.90 15.67 9.92
N LEU A 74 9.68 15.60 10.46
CA LEU A 74 8.49 15.12 9.74
C LEU A 74 8.30 15.80 8.37
N LEU A 75 8.71 17.07 8.22
CA LEU A 75 8.61 17.81 6.96
C LEU A 75 9.49 17.19 5.84
N VAL A 76 10.69 16.72 6.18
CA VAL A 76 11.61 16.13 5.22
C VAL A 76 11.12 14.74 4.82
N VAL A 77 10.69 13.94 5.81
CA VAL A 77 10.09 12.61 5.57
C VAL A 77 8.88 12.71 4.66
N TRP A 78 8.02 13.71 4.89
CA TRP A 78 6.84 13.93 4.07
C TRP A 78 7.19 14.30 2.63
N LEU A 79 8.16 15.19 2.41
CA LEU A 79 8.62 15.54 1.06
C LEU A 79 9.22 14.34 0.34
N VAL A 80 10.05 13.53 1.01
CA VAL A 80 10.63 12.32 0.42
C VAL A 80 9.54 11.31 0.06
N ALA A 81 8.56 11.11 0.95
CA ALA A 81 7.42 10.23 0.69
C ALA A 81 6.60 10.74 -0.52
N VAL A 82 6.33 12.04 -0.62
CA VAL A 82 5.64 12.64 -1.77
C VAL A 82 6.43 12.42 -3.06
N VAL A 83 7.74 12.64 -3.06
CA VAL A 83 8.59 12.46 -4.25
C VAL A 83 8.61 11.00 -4.69
N LEU A 84 8.78 10.05 -3.77
CA LEU A 84 8.78 8.62 -4.09
C LEU A 84 7.40 8.14 -4.59
N CYS A 85 6.32 8.56 -3.93
CA CYS A 85 4.97 8.28 -4.39
C CYS A 85 4.68 8.90 -5.75
N ALA A 86 5.16 10.12 -6.03
CA ALA A 86 5.00 10.77 -7.33
C ALA A 86 5.76 10.03 -8.43
N LEU A 87 7.00 9.60 -8.19
CA LEU A 87 7.77 8.80 -9.15
C LEU A 87 7.09 7.46 -9.45
N LEU A 88 6.60 6.77 -8.41
CA LEU A 88 5.86 5.52 -8.57
C LEU A 88 4.55 5.74 -9.35
N ALA A 89 3.81 6.81 -9.01
CA ALA A 89 2.57 7.17 -9.67
C ALA A 89 2.79 7.54 -11.14
N LEU A 90 3.92 8.17 -11.46
CA LEU A 90 4.29 8.48 -12.84
C LEU A 90 4.58 7.20 -13.63
N ALA A 91 5.34 6.26 -13.04
CA ALA A 91 5.64 4.97 -13.69
C ALA A 91 4.36 4.13 -13.93
N ILE A 92 3.52 3.97 -12.90
CA ILE A 92 2.27 3.20 -12.99
C ILE A 92 1.26 3.92 -13.88
N GLY A 93 1.15 5.24 -13.75
CA GLY A 93 0.27 6.10 -14.54
C GLY A 93 0.59 6.03 -16.03
N ALA A 94 1.87 6.17 -16.40
CA ALA A 94 2.32 6.13 -17.80
C ALA A 94 1.96 4.81 -18.51
N ILE A 95 1.92 3.70 -17.79
CA ILE A 95 1.56 2.38 -18.32
C ILE A 95 0.04 2.20 -18.30
N SER A 96 -0.62 2.51 -17.19
CA SER A 96 -2.06 2.28 -17.00
C SER A 96 -2.94 3.17 -17.87
N LEU A 97 -2.57 4.44 -18.08
CA LEU A 97 -3.31 5.39 -18.94
C LEU A 97 -3.41 4.96 -20.41
N ARG A 98 -2.64 3.96 -20.85
CA ARG A 98 -2.74 3.39 -22.21
C ARG A 98 -3.92 2.43 -22.37
N THR A 99 -4.60 2.07 -21.29
CA THR A 99 -5.73 1.13 -21.30
C THR A 99 -7.03 1.81 -20.89
N THR A 100 -8.14 1.43 -21.52
CA THR A 100 -9.45 2.07 -21.29
C THR A 100 -10.45 1.11 -20.63
N GLY A 101 -11.32 1.66 -19.76
CA GLY A 101 -12.42 0.93 -19.15
C GLY A 101 -11.96 -0.14 -18.14
N VAL A 102 -12.39 -1.39 -18.33
CA VAL A 102 -12.15 -2.49 -17.38
C VAL A 102 -10.67 -2.88 -17.30
N TYR A 103 -9.91 -2.73 -18.39
CA TYR A 103 -8.49 -3.04 -18.42
C TYR A 103 -7.66 -2.13 -17.50
N PHE A 104 -8.09 -0.87 -17.33
CA PHE A 104 -7.45 0.09 -16.41
C PHE A 104 -7.60 -0.34 -14.94
N ILE A 105 -8.76 -0.87 -14.58
CA ILE A 105 -8.99 -1.42 -13.23
C ILE A 105 -8.10 -2.65 -12.99
N MET A 106 -8.05 -3.56 -13.97
CA MET A 106 -7.26 -4.79 -13.88
C MET A 106 -5.77 -4.51 -13.72
N ILE A 107 -5.21 -3.59 -14.51
CA ILE A 107 -3.78 -3.26 -14.44
C ILE A 107 -3.42 -2.55 -13.13
N THR A 108 -4.28 -1.65 -12.63
CA THR A 108 -4.03 -0.95 -11.36
C THR A 108 -4.10 -1.88 -10.16
N LEU A 109 -4.99 -2.87 -10.17
CA LEU A 109 -5.02 -3.93 -9.15
C LEU A 109 -3.78 -4.81 -9.21
N ALA A 110 -3.34 -5.20 -10.43
CA ALA A 110 -2.15 -6.02 -10.62
C ALA A 110 -0.89 -5.31 -10.08
N PHE A 111 -0.71 -4.02 -10.36
CA PHE A 111 0.38 -3.24 -9.80
C PHE A 111 0.31 -3.13 -8.27
N ALA A 112 -0.88 -2.91 -7.71
CA ALA A 112 -1.06 -2.88 -6.26
C ALA A 112 -0.64 -4.21 -5.60
N GLN A 113 -1.01 -5.35 -6.19
CA GLN A 113 -0.59 -6.67 -5.72
C GLN A 113 0.92 -6.89 -5.89
N MET A 114 1.50 -6.48 -7.02
CA MET A 114 2.94 -6.58 -7.26
C MET A 114 3.75 -5.80 -6.21
N ILE A 115 3.33 -4.57 -5.87
CA ILE A 115 3.97 -3.75 -4.83
C ILE A 115 3.81 -4.39 -3.45
N TYR A 116 2.64 -4.94 -3.15
CA TYR A 116 2.41 -5.68 -1.91
C TYR A 116 3.38 -6.86 -1.77
N TYR A 117 3.51 -7.68 -2.81
CA TYR A 117 4.47 -8.79 -2.83
C TYR A 117 5.90 -8.31 -2.71
N PHE A 118 6.27 -7.24 -3.42
CA PHE A 118 7.60 -6.65 -3.34
C PHE A 118 7.94 -6.20 -1.91
N ALA A 119 7.03 -5.44 -1.28
CA ALA A 119 7.17 -4.99 0.10
C ALA A 119 7.30 -6.15 1.10
N ASN A 120 6.61 -7.27 0.87
CA ASN A 120 6.69 -8.42 1.77
C ASN A 120 7.90 -9.33 1.49
N SER A 121 8.42 -9.33 0.27
CA SER A 121 9.55 -10.17 -0.15
C SER A 121 10.93 -9.65 0.28
N TRP A 122 11.03 -8.39 0.71
CA TRP A 122 12.32 -7.78 1.07
C TRP A 122 12.89 -8.41 2.36
N PRO A 123 14.12 -8.95 2.37
CA PRO A 123 14.67 -9.62 3.55
C PRO A 123 14.90 -8.69 4.75
N THR A 124 15.47 -7.50 4.52
CA THR A 124 15.82 -6.52 5.56
C THR A 124 14.63 -5.68 6.01
N TYR A 125 13.76 -5.30 5.08
CA TYR A 125 12.68 -4.35 5.32
C TYR A 125 11.29 -4.91 4.97
N GLY A 126 11.14 -6.22 4.83
CA GLY A 126 9.86 -6.86 4.55
C GLY A 126 9.14 -7.29 5.81
N GLY A 127 7.80 -7.40 5.74
CA GLY A 127 6.95 -7.72 6.89
C GLY A 127 7.38 -8.95 7.69
N GLN A 128 7.95 -9.95 7.00
CA GLN A 128 8.49 -11.17 7.63
C GLN A 128 9.86 -10.96 8.31
N GLY A 129 10.71 -10.09 7.75
CA GLY A 129 12.01 -9.71 8.33
C GLY A 129 11.84 -8.91 9.62
N TRP A 130 11.00 -7.86 9.61
CA TRP A 130 10.71 -7.04 10.79
C TRP A 130 10.12 -7.85 11.95
N ALA A 131 9.20 -8.78 11.66
CA ALA A 131 8.62 -9.65 12.67
C ALA A 131 9.67 -10.58 13.31
N ALA A 132 10.63 -11.07 12.52
CA ALA A 132 11.74 -11.88 13.03
C ALA A 132 12.71 -11.08 13.92
N TYR A 133 12.97 -9.80 13.58
CA TYR A 133 13.78 -8.91 14.42
C TYR A 133 13.13 -8.63 15.77
N LEU A 134 11.82 -8.37 15.83
CA LEU A 134 11.10 -8.16 17.10
C LEU A 134 11.09 -9.43 17.97
N HIS A 135 10.98 -10.61 17.34
CA HIS A 135 11.01 -11.89 18.05
C HIS A 135 12.39 -12.25 18.60
N THR A 136 13.47 -11.75 18.00
CA THR A 136 14.85 -11.93 18.52
C THR A 136 15.16 -10.96 19.65
N GLN A 137 14.51 -9.80 19.70
CA GLN A 137 14.69 -8.78 20.75
C GLN A 137 13.95 -9.11 22.05
N HIS A 138 12.85 -9.86 21.98
CA HIS A 138 12.13 -10.39 23.15
C HIS A 138 12.14 -11.93 23.17
N PRO A 139 13.24 -12.56 23.64
CA PRO A 139 13.22 -13.98 23.95
C PRO A 139 12.13 -14.23 24.99
N ALA A 140 11.18 -15.11 24.71
CA ALA A 140 10.21 -15.54 25.71
C ALA A 140 10.97 -16.08 26.94
N PRO A 141 10.65 -15.65 28.18
CA PRO A 141 11.23 -16.26 29.35
C PRO A 141 10.89 -17.75 29.34
N GLY A 142 11.93 -18.58 29.39
CA GLY A 142 11.88 -20.00 29.14
C GLY A 142 10.84 -20.75 29.98
N ARG A 143 10.35 -21.85 29.42
CA ARG A 143 9.83 -22.98 30.21
C ARG A 143 10.99 -23.78 30.76
#